data_AF-A0A9W6GLL4-F1
#
_entry.id   AF-A0A9W6GLL4-F1
#
_cell.length_a   1.000
_cell.length_b   1.000
_cell.length_c   1.000
_cell.angle_alpha   90.00
_cell.angle_beta   90.00
_cell.angle_gamma   90.00
#
_symmetry.space_group_name_H-M   'P 1'
#
loop_
_entity.id
_entity.type
_entity.pdbx_description
1 polymer ?
#
loop_
_entity_poly.entity_id
_entity_poly.type
_entity_poly.pdbx_seq_one_letter_code
_entity_poly.pdbx_strand_id
1 'polypeptide(L)'
;MRKVLLTGVLGLSLLMGACTSKQVSQNEVRRDVKIYAGNFNKSKVEIEDGQVTTEYFKINTEFQNKLIRVAITNTSDEVMIVEWEKSAYIGLDGKEQKLVNMRGMKEQYYAKERADSYRSGQTIITELVPEKNLEILEGDSLGAGKVYIKHNLLENEEVLNEHATIKLSVVIGGVKKGVRKEVEIYFGEGDMPQSLGDTLYARNDSMVAAPVIAPVETAETTTEAAPVAVQKTEAPLEVTAPDAMKIKDENALLEQEIRSKNQLIQELNERARLKKELEEKQKEIDALMLQLN
;
A
#
# COMPACT_ATOMS: atom_id res chain seq x y z
N MET A 1 8.35 69.85 44.41
CA MET A 1 8.35 68.92 45.56
C MET A 1 7.82 67.56 45.10
N ARG A 2 8.46 66.47 45.56
CA ARG A 2 8.12 65.01 45.46
C ARG A 2 8.20 64.40 44.03
N LYS A 3 9.19 63.57 43.63
CA LYS A 3 9.69 62.23 44.09
C LYS A 3 8.54 61.22 44.25
N VAL A 4 8.49 60.08 43.54
CA VAL A 4 9.24 58.79 43.67
C VAL A 4 8.69 57.87 42.53
N LEU A 5 9.46 57.28 41.59
CA LEU A 5 10.32 56.06 41.60
C LEU A 5 9.60 54.79 41.05
N LEU A 6 10.43 53.85 40.55
CA LEU A 6 10.21 52.50 40.00
C LEU A 6 10.10 52.42 38.47
N THR A 7 11.16 52.20 37.68
CA THR A 7 12.02 51.00 37.53
C THR A 7 11.29 49.66 37.73
N GLY A 8 11.12 48.93 36.62
CA GLY A 8 10.83 47.50 36.63
C GLY A 8 9.72 47.08 35.67
N VAL A 9 10.04 46.90 34.38
CA VAL A 9 9.27 45.97 33.54
C VAL A 9 10.27 45.06 32.85
N LEU A 10 10.12 43.78 33.16
CA LEU A 10 10.92 42.66 32.71
C LEU A 10 11.06 42.66 31.19
N GLY A 11 12.30 42.53 30.72
CA GLY A 11 12.57 41.91 29.44
C GLY A 11 12.17 40.44 29.50
N LEU A 12 10.91 40.14 29.18
CA LEU A 12 10.55 38.83 28.65
C LEU A 12 10.68 38.94 27.13
N SER A 13 11.88 38.67 26.63
CA SER A 13 12.05 38.17 25.27
C SER A 13 11.30 36.84 25.20
N LEU A 14 10.03 36.91 24.80
CA LEU A 14 9.34 35.80 24.17
C LEU A 14 10.20 35.42 22.97
N LEU A 15 11.04 34.41 23.15
CA LEU A 15 11.47 33.53 22.07
C LEU A 15 10.18 32.90 21.52
N MET A 16 9.47 33.65 20.68
CA MET A 16 8.63 33.04 19.66
C MET A 16 9.59 32.36 18.71
N GLY A 17 10.02 31.15 19.07
CA GLY A 17 10.46 30.18 18.08
C GLY A 17 9.30 30.04 17.11
N ALA A 18 9.42 30.70 15.97
CA ALA A 18 8.54 30.48 14.85
C ALA A 18 8.76 29.01 14.43
N CYS A 19 7.97 28.09 15.00
CA CYS A 19 7.67 26.83 14.35
C CYS A 19 6.87 27.20 13.11
N THR A 20 7.56 27.50 12.02
CA THR A 20 6.94 27.58 10.70
C THR A 20 6.58 26.14 10.34
N SER A 21 5.36 25.70 10.67
CA SER A 21 4.87 24.44 10.14
C SER A 21 4.70 24.62 8.64
N LYS A 22 5.51 23.88 7.88
CA LYS A 22 5.54 23.96 6.42
C LYS A 22 4.30 23.22 5.93
N GLN A 23 3.34 23.95 5.36
CA GLN A 23 2.22 23.33 4.66
C GLN A 23 2.67 22.81 3.29
N VAL A 24 2.19 21.63 2.92
CA VAL A 24 2.37 21.07 1.58
C VAL A 24 1.62 21.92 0.55
N SER A 25 2.34 22.60 -0.37
CA SER A 25 1.73 23.46 -1.39
C SER A 25 1.23 22.68 -2.63
N GLN A 26 0.16 23.19 -3.25
CA GLN A 26 -0.68 22.55 -4.28
C GLN A 26 -0.04 22.17 -5.64
N ASN A 27 1.20 22.56 -5.97
CA ASN A 27 1.62 22.65 -7.38
C ASN A 27 2.78 21.75 -7.88
N GLU A 28 3.12 20.65 -7.21
CA GLU A 28 4.09 19.66 -7.74
C GLU A 28 3.42 18.30 -8.01
N VAL A 29 2.90 18.14 -9.23
CA VAL A 29 2.16 16.95 -9.72
C VAL A 29 3.08 15.74 -10.01
N ARG A 30 4.31 15.73 -9.48
CA ARG A 30 5.21 14.56 -9.50
C ARG A 30 6.04 14.52 -8.23
N ARG A 31 5.37 14.25 -7.12
CA ARG A 31 6.08 13.81 -5.91
C ARG A 31 6.50 12.37 -6.17
N ASP A 32 7.81 12.14 -6.32
CA ASP A 32 8.39 10.78 -6.36
C ASP A 32 8.23 10.17 -4.95
N VAL A 33 7.00 9.76 -4.62
CA VAL A 33 6.69 9.12 -3.36
C VAL A 33 7.25 7.71 -3.39
N LYS A 34 8.12 7.40 -2.43
CA LYS A 34 8.79 6.11 -2.33
C LYS A 34 8.41 5.42 -1.03
N ILE A 35 8.38 4.09 -1.07
CA ILE A 35 8.34 3.28 0.14
C ILE A 35 9.73 3.31 0.75
N TYR A 36 9.83 3.76 2.00
CA TYR A 36 11.07 3.79 2.75
C TYR A 36 11.30 2.49 3.50
N ALA A 37 10.25 2.00 4.15
CA ALA A 37 10.34 0.87 5.06
C ALA A 37 8.99 0.17 5.17
N GLY A 38 9.04 -1.05 5.70
CA GLY A 38 7.87 -1.81 6.07
C GLY A 38 8.14 -2.59 7.35
N ASN A 39 7.08 -2.84 8.09
CA ASN A 39 7.13 -3.57 9.33
C ASN A 39 5.96 -4.54 9.38
N PHE A 40 6.21 -5.79 9.74
CA PHE A 40 5.20 -6.83 9.85
C PHE A 40 5.31 -7.48 11.22
N ASN A 41 4.28 -7.32 12.05
CA ASN A 41 4.26 -7.84 13.42
C ASN A 41 5.55 -7.52 14.20
N LYS A 42 6.04 -6.27 14.09
CA LYS A 42 7.28 -5.77 14.71
C LYS A 42 8.57 -6.39 14.15
N SER A 43 8.51 -7.05 13.00
CA SER A 43 9.68 -7.54 12.25
C SER A 43 9.87 -6.71 10.99
N LYS A 44 11.13 -6.40 10.66
CA LYS A 44 11.46 -5.77 9.37
C LYS A 44 11.04 -6.70 8.22
N VAL A 45 10.50 -6.11 7.16
CA VAL A 45 10.15 -6.81 5.92
C VAL A 45 11.15 -6.46 4.81
N GLU A 46 11.22 -7.30 3.80
CA GLU A 46 12.03 -7.03 2.61
C GLU A 46 11.32 -6.02 1.71
N ILE A 47 12.09 -5.07 1.18
CA ILE A 47 11.60 -4.06 0.23
C ILE A 47 12.52 -4.01 -0.96
N GLU A 48 11.96 -4.29 -2.13
CA GLU A 48 12.66 -4.26 -3.41
C GLU A 48 11.72 -3.64 -4.44
N ASP A 49 12.18 -2.62 -5.18
CA ASP A 49 11.42 -1.94 -6.22
C ASP A 49 9.99 -1.50 -5.83
N GLY A 50 9.79 -1.06 -4.58
CA GLY A 50 8.47 -0.64 -4.07
C GLY A 50 7.51 -1.81 -3.75
N GLN A 51 8.01 -3.04 -3.78
CA GLN A 51 7.33 -4.23 -3.27
C GLN A 51 7.74 -4.49 -1.83
N VAL A 52 6.76 -4.64 -0.95
CA VAL A 52 6.90 -5.09 0.43
C VAL A 52 6.63 -6.58 0.47
N THR A 53 7.62 -7.39 0.86
CA THR A 53 7.50 -8.85 0.91
C THR A 53 7.54 -9.35 2.36
N THR A 54 6.55 -10.18 2.70
CA THR A 54 6.46 -10.91 3.97
C THR A 54 6.47 -12.42 3.71
N GLU A 55 6.52 -13.22 4.78
CA GLU A 55 6.40 -14.68 4.67
C GLU A 55 5.03 -15.15 4.15
N TYR A 56 3.97 -14.33 4.26
CA TYR A 56 2.60 -14.72 3.90
C TYR A 56 2.04 -14.04 2.65
N PHE A 57 2.56 -12.86 2.30
CA PHE A 57 2.05 -12.07 1.19
C PHE A 57 3.08 -11.05 0.68
N LYS A 58 2.83 -10.58 -0.54
CA LYS A 58 3.57 -9.49 -1.19
C LYS A 58 2.64 -8.31 -1.45
N ILE A 59 3.12 -7.09 -1.25
CA ILE A 59 2.37 -5.85 -1.48
C ILE A 59 3.15 -4.95 -2.41
N ASN A 60 2.60 -4.65 -3.58
CA ASN A 60 3.09 -3.57 -4.42
C ASN A 60 2.23 -2.33 -4.18
N THR A 61 2.87 -1.19 -3.94
CA THR A 61 2.17 0.07 -3.72
C THR A 61 2.59 1.09 -4.77
N GLU A 62 1.61 1.64 -5.46
CA GLU A 62 1.79 2.72 -6.43
C GLU A 62 1.05 3.96 -5.92
N PHE A 63 1.82 5.03 -5.67
CA PHE A 63 1.26 6.30 -5.24
C PHE A 63 0.84 7.12 -6.45
N GLN A 64 -0.46 7.39 -6.54
CA GLN A 64 -0.99 8.33 -7.52
C GLN A 64 -1.31 9.65 -6.81
N ASN A 65 -1.42 10.73 -7.58
CA ASN A 65 -1.65 12.06 -7.02
C ASN A 65 -2.87 12.13 -6.07
N LYS A 66 -3.91 11.32 -6.31
CA LYS A 66 -5.17 11.35 -5.56
C LYS A 66 -5.43 10.15 -4.66
N LEU A 67 -4.76 9.03 -4.90
CA LEU A 67 -5.08 7.76 -4.30
C LEU A 67 -3.84 6.86 -4.22
N ILE A 68 -3.93 5.82 -3.41
CA ILE A 68 -2.89 4.81 -3.26
C ILE A 68 -3.42 3.54 -3.92
N ARG A 69 -2.77 3.08 -4.99
CA ARG A 69 -3.10 1.78 -5.57
C ARG A 69 -2.25 0.71 -4.90
N VAL A 70 -2.89 -0.34 -4.40
CA VAL A 70 -2.24 -1.43 -3.69
C VAL A 70 -2.58 -2.75 -4.39
N ALA A 71 -1.55 -3.53 -4.72
CA ALA A 71 -1.69 -4.90 -5.19
C ALA A 71 -1.15 -5.87 -4.13
N ILE A 72 -2.03 -6.68 -3.53
CA ILE A 72 -1.68 -7.64 -2.49
C ILE A 72 -1.81 -9.05 -3.06
N THR A 73 -0.71 -9.80 -3.04
CA THR A 73 -0.65 -11.20 -3.49
C THR A 73 -0.52 -12.11 -2.29
N ASN A 74 -1.46 -13.04 -2.11
CA ASN A 74 -1.34 -14.09 -1.09
C ASN A 74 -0.30 -15.12 -1.53
N THR A 75 0.80 -15.25 -0.79
CA THR A 75 1.85 -16.24 -1.03
C THR A 75 1.82 -17.39 -0.01
N SER A 76 0.94 -17.32 0.98
CA SER A 76 0.72 -18.40 1.94
C SER A 76 -0.16 -19.51 1.33
N ASP A 77 -0.07 -20.70 1.91
CA ASP A 77 -0.97 -21.83 1.57
C ASP A 77 -2.38 -21.66 2.19
N GLU A 78 -2.54 -20.70 3.09
CA GLU A 78 -3.79 -20.45 3.79
C GLU A 78 -4.65 -19.39 3.09
N VAL A 79 -5.94 -19.35 3.46
CA VAL A 79 -6.82 -18.25 3.01
C VAL A 79 -6.43 -16.98 3.76
N MET A 80 -6.10 -15.95 3.00
CA MET A 80 -5.84 -14.60 3.48
C MET A 80 -7.09 -13.75 3.41
N ILE A 81 -7.32 -12.90 4.40
CA ILE A 81 -8.42 -11.93 4.41
C ILE A 81 -7.85 -10.57 4.75
N VAL A 82 -8.16 -9.56 3.95
CA VAL A 82 -7.78 -8.18 4.26
C VAL A 82 -8.96 -7.47 4.91
N GLU A 83 -8.75 -7.01 6.15
CA GLU A 83 -9.75 -6.31 6.95
C GLU A 83 -9.66 -4.80 6.68
N TRP A 84 -10.25 -4.35 5.57
CA TRP A 84 -10.24 -2.93 5.15
C TRP A 84 -10.78 -1.98 6.22
N GLU A 85 -11.81 -2.40 6.97
CA GLU A 85 -12.41 -1.60 8.04
C GLU A 85 -11.45 -1.26 9.20
N LYS A 86 -10.34 -2.00 9.32
CA LYS A 86 -9.28 -1.78 10.32
C LYS A 86 -8.01 -1.21 9.72
N SER A 87 -8.01 -0.92 8.43
CA SER A 87 -6.87 -0.31 7.76
C SER A 87 -6.88 1.20 8.02
N ALA A 88 -5.69 1.76 8.24
CA ALA A 88 -5.54 3.14 8.63
C ALA A 88 -4.43 3.82 7.82
N TYR A 89 -4.53 5.13 7.74
CA TYR A 89 -3.51 6.01 7.22
C TYR A 89 -3.09 6.98 8.34
N ILE A 90 -1.79 7.13 8.54
CA ILE A 90 -1.20 8.15 9.41
C ILE A 90 -0.50 9.16 8.51
N GLY A 91 -0.99 10.40 8.51
CA GLY A 91 -0.43 11.46 7.68
C GLY A 91 0.89 12.01 8.18
N LEU A 92 1.46 12.94 7.40
CA LEU A 92 2.58 13.79 7.82
C LEU A 92 2.22 14.64 9.04
N ASP A 93 0.94 14.90 9.26
CA ASP A 93 0.41 15.56 10.47
C ASP A 93 0.36 14.63 11.70
N GLY A 94 0.74 13.36 11.56
CA GLY A 94 0.72 12.35 12.61
C GLY A 94 -0.68 11.91 13.03
N LYS A 95 -1.73 12.36 12.33
CA LYS A 95 -3.11 11.98 12.65
C LYS A 95 -3.45 10.68 11.95
N GLU A 96 -3.90 9.72 12.75
CA GLU A 96 -4.48 8.48 12.24
C GLU A 96 -5.91 8.74 11.75
N GLN A 97 -6.23 8.21 10.57
CA GLN A 97 -7.55 8.28 9.96
C GLN A 97 -7.84 6.99 9.21
N LYS A 98 -9.13 6.75 8.96
CA LYS A 98 -9.56 5.58 8.22
C LYS A 98 -9.02 5.62 6.78
N LEU A 99 -8.54 4.47 6.31
CA LEU A 99 -8.17 4.28 4.92
C LEU A 99 -9.33 3.59 4.19
N VAL A 100 -9.97 4.31 3.28
CA VAL A 100 -11.18 3.84 2.60
C VAL A 100 -10.83 3.03 1.36
N ASN A 101 -11.39 1.84 1.26
CA ASN A 101 -11.27 0.99 0.08
C ASN A 101 -12.29 1.41 -1.01
N MET A 102 -11.80 1.89 -2.15
CA MET A 102 -12.63 2.35 -3.27
C MET A 102 -13.16 1.19 -4.14
N ARG A 103 -12.68 -0.04 -3.96
CA ARG A 103 -13.11 -1.21 -4.72
C ARG A 103 -14.57 -1.55 -4.40
N GLY A 104 -15.37 -1.70 -5.45
CA GLY A 104 -16.80 -2.00 -5.32
C GLY A 104 -17.70 -0.77 -5.18
N MET A 105 -17.14 0.45 -5.20
CA MET A 105 -17.92 1.68 -5.40
C MET A 105 -18.42 1.71 -6.85
N LYS A 106 -19.61 1.14 -7.10
CA LYS A 106 -20.34 1.36 -8.35
C LYS A 106 -21.13 2.66 -8.22
N GLU A 107 -21.08 3.48 -9.26
CA GLU A 107 -21.99 4.62 -9.43
C GLU A 107 -22.00 5.60 -8.23
N GLN A 108 -20.81 5.85 -7.66
CA GLN A 108 -20.59 6.83 -6.60
C GLN A 108 -21.15 6.44 -5.22
N TYR A 109 -21.74 5.26 -5.02
CA TYR A 109 -22.35 4.89 -3.74
C TYR A 109 -21.41 4.13 -2.79
N TYR A 110 -21.32 4.58 -1.53
CA TYR A 110 -20.58 3.89 -0.47
C TYR A 110 -21.34 2.65 0.02
N ALA A 111 -20.91 1.47 -0.41
CA ALA A 111 -21.33 0.21 0.21
C ALA A 111 -20.37 -0.12 1.37
N LYS A 112 -20.91 -0.60 2.49
CA LYS A 112 -20.12 -1.04 3.65
C LYS A 112 -18.99 -1.97 3.20
N GLU A 113 -17.76 -1.62 3.57
CA GLU A 113 -16.55 -2.37 3.25
C GLU A 113 -16.74 -3.84 3.62
N ARG A 114 -16.55 -4.73 2.65
CA ARG A 114 -16.58 -6.18 2.88
C ARG A 114 -15.16 -6.69 3.00
N ALA A 115 -14.94 -7.56 3.97
CA ALA A 115 -13.70 -8.32 4.03
C ALA A 115 -13.63 -9.24 2.80
N ASP A 116 -12.56 -9.10 2.03
CA ASP A 116 -12.32 -9.90 0.84
C ASP A 116 -11.37 -11.06 1.22
N SER A 117 -11.69 -12.27 0.78
CA SER A 117 -10.89 -13.48 1.02
C SER A 117 -10.16 -13.92 -0.24
N TYR A 118 -8.89 -14.30 -0.09
CA TYR A 118 -7.99 -14.67 -1.17
C TYR A 118 -7.29 -15.99 -0.88
N ARG A 119 -7.33 -16.90 -1.85
CA ARG A 119 -6.58 -18.15 -1.82
C ARG A 119 -5.12 -17.91 -2.21
N SER A 120 -4.28 -18.92 -1.95
CA SER A 120 -2.88 -18.91 -2.38
C SER A 120 -2.74 -18.55 -3.86
N GLY A 121 -1.77 -17.71 -4.19
CA GLY A 121 -1.49 -17.21 -5.54
C GLY A 121 -2.42 -16.10 -6.04
N GLN A 122 -3.53 -15.82 -5.35
CA GLN A 122 -4.46 -14.77 -5.79
C GLN A 122 -3.93 -13.38 -5.44
N THR A 123 -4.13 -12.45 -6.38
CA THR A 123 -3.81 -11.03 -6.22
C THR A 123 -5.09 -10.22 -6.15
N ILE A 124 -5.21 -9.33 -5.15
CA ILE A 124 -6.13 -8.21 -5.21
C ILE A 124 -5.41 -6.96 -5.68
N ILE A 125 -6.07 -6.20 -6.53
CA ILE A 125 -5.73 -4.82 -6.82
C ILE A 125 -6.86 -3.94 -6.28
N THR A 126 -6.50 -2.93 -5.50
CA THR A 126 -7.45 -1.97 -4.96
C THR A 126 -6.89 -0.55 -4.94
N GLU A 127 -7.77 0.43 -4.86
CA GLU A 127 -7.47 1.84 -4.71
C GLU A 127 -7.94 2.29 -3.33
N LEU A 128 -7.04 2.93 -2.60
CA LEU A 128 -7.22 3.36 -1.22
C LEU A 128 -7.13 4.88 -1.13
N VAL A 129 -8.03 5.49 -0.37
CA VAL A 129 -8.05 6.95 -0.17
C VAL A 129 -8.25 7.25 1.32
N PRO A 130 -7.43 8.14 1.93
CA PRO A 130 -7.68 8.56 3.30
C PRO A 130 -9.04 9.26 3.42
N GLU A 131 -9.80 8.97 4.47
CA GLU A 131 -11.18 9.47 4.62
C GLU A 131 -11.30 11.00 4.54
N LYS A 132 -10.34 11.76 5.10
CA LYS A 132 -10.35 13.23 5.04
C LYS A 132 -10.22 13.79 3.62
N ASN A 133 -9.71 12.97 2.69
CA ASN A 133 -9.56 13.34 1.29
C ASN A 133 -10.84 13.06 0.48
N LEU A 134 -11.85 12.45 1.11
CA LEU A 134 -13.13 12.18 0.48
C LEU A 134 -14.17 13.23 0.86
N GLU A 135 -15.08 13.48 -0.08
CA GLU A 135 -16.34 14.18 0.16
C GLU A 135 -17.47 13.22 -0.16
N ILE A 136 -18.33 12.99 0.84
CA ILE A 136 -19.52 12.14 0.71
C ILE A 136 -20.72 13.08 0.64
N LEU A 137 -21.31 13.21 -0.54
CA LEU A 137 -22.56 13.93 -0.75
C LEU A 137 -23.71 12.96 -0.47
N GLU A 138 -24.33 13.08 0.69
CA GLU A 138 -25.53 12.31 1.01
C GLU A 138 -26.64 12.58 -0.03
N GLY A 139 -27.19 11.51 -0.62
CA GLY A 139 -28.29 11.60 -1.58
C GLY A 139 -29.65 11.43 -0.90
N ASP A 140 -30.72 11.88 -1.57
CA ASP A 140 -32.08 11.88 -1.03
C ASP A 140 -32.60 10.46 -0.70
N SER A 141 -33.04 10.28 0.55
CA SER A 141 -33.96 9.25 1.11
C SER A 141 -33.68 7.75 0.90
N LEU A 142 -32.80 7.33 -0.01
CA LEU A 142 -32.51 5.92 -0.34
C LEU A 142 -31.13 5.44 0.12
N GLY A 143 -30.42 6.23 0.94
CA GLY A 143 -29.17 5.82 1.60
C GLY A 143 -27.96 5.73 0.67
N ALA A 144 -28.07 6.31 -0.52
CA ALA A 144 -27.08 6.23 -1.57
C ALA A 144 -26.42 7.63 -1.69
N GLY A 145 -25.25 7.81 -1.09
CA GLY A 145 -24.47 9.06 -1.16
C GLY A 145 -23.33 8.98 -2.17
N LYS A 146 -23.11 10.06 -2.95
CA LYS A 146 -22.06 10.17 -3.97
C LYS A 146 -20.71 10.48 -3.32
N VAL A 147 -19.68 9.69 -3.62
CA VAL A 147 -18.32 9.89 -3.09
C VAL A 147 -17.40 10.50 -4.15
N TYR A 148 -16.65 11.54 -3.79
CA TYR A 148 -15.61 12.16 -4.63
C TYR A 148 -14.30 12.33 -3.85
N ILE A 149 -13.17 12.22 -4.54
CA ILE A 149 -11.86 12.57 -3.95
C ILE A 149 -11.71 14.10 -4.04
N LYS A 150 -11.85 14.76 -2.89
CA LYS A 150 -11.82 16.21 -2.71
C LYS A 150 -10.40 16.78 -2.74
N HIS A 151 -9.44 16.03 -2.17
CA HIS A 151 -8.07 16.48 -1.98
C HIS A 151 -7.05 15.46 -2.49
N ASN A 152 -5.93 15.92 -3.04
CA ASN A 152 -4.80 15.07 -3.41
C ASN A 152 -4.16 14.43 -2.17
N LEU A 153 -3.41 13.35 -2.37
CA LEU A 153 -2.67 12.69 -1.30
C LEU A 153 -1.65 13.68 -0.70
N LEU A 154 -1.56 13.74 0.64
CA LEU A 154 -0.72 14.67 1.41
C LEU A 154 -1.11 16.17 1.30
N GLU A 155 -2.13 16.53 0.51
CA GLU A 155 -2.56 17.92 0.36
C GLU A 155 -3.10 18.48 1.68
N ASN A 156 -2.71 19.71 2.01
CA ASN A 156 -3.11 20.43 3.21
C ASN A 156 -2.72 19.74 4.53
N GLU A 157 -1.83 18.75 4.49
CA GLU A 157 -1.25 18.20 5.71
C GLU A 157 -0.19 19.16 6.28
N GLU A 158 -0.28 19.37 7.58
CA GLU A 158 0.79 20.02 8.34
C GLU A 158 1.95 19.03 8.48
N VAL A 159 3.15 19.40 8.04
CA VAL A 159 4.31 18.50 8.11
C VAL A 159 4.86 18.51 9.54
N LEU A 160 4.40 17.56 10.36
CA LEU A 160 4.90 17.29 11.72
C LEU A 160 5.85 16.09 11.73
N ASN A 161 5.65 15.15 10.81
CA ASN A 161 6.46 13.97 10.58
C ASN A 161 7.07 14.01 9.18
N GLU A 162 8.22 13.38 9.03
CA GLU A 162 8.97 13.31 7.77
C GLU A 162 8.46 12.18 6.84
N HIS A 163 7.51 11.37 7.31
CA HIS A 163 6.92 10.26 6.56
C HIS A 163 5.45 10.06 6.96
N ALA A 164 4.69 9.44 6.06
CA ALA A 164 3.35 8.94 6.28
C ALA A 164 3.39 7.41 6.37
N THR A 165 2.32 6.82 6.91
CA THR A 165 2.22 5.36 7.12
C THR A 165 0.87 4.82 6.66
N ILE A 166 0.89 3.71 5.92
CA ILE A 166 -0.29 2.86 5.68
C ILE A 166 -0.21 1.68 6.65
N LYS A 167 -1.28 1.43 7.39
CA LYS A 167 -1.46 0.22 8.20
C LYS A 167 -2.55 -0.65 7.57
N LEU A 168 -2.21 -1.90 7.25
CA LEU A 168 -3.18 -2.89 6.78
C LEU A 168 -3.31 -4.03 7.78
N SER A 169 -4.55 -4.37 8.12
CA SER A 169 -4.88 -5.54 8.93
C SER A 169 -5.19 -6.73 8.03
N VAL A 170 -4.44 -7.81 8.18
CA VAL A 170 -4.56 -9.03 7.40
C VAL A 170 -4.77 -10.23 8.32
N VAL A 171 -5.68 -11.14 7.98
CA VAL A 171 -5.92 -12.38 8.71
C VAL A 171 -5.50 -13.55 7.83
N ILE A 172 -4.56 -14.37 8.30
CA ILE A 172 -4.07 -15.58 7.60
C ILE A 172 -4.70 -16.80 8.28
N GLY A 173 -5.38 -17.68 7.52
CA GLY A 173 -6.10 -18.85 8.06
C GLY A 173 -7.62 -18.67 8.18
N GLY A 174 -8.18 -17.60 7.61
CA GLY A 174 -9.62 -17.30 7.58
C GLY A 174 -10.21 -16.71 8.86
N VAL A 175 -11.44 -16.17 8.80
CA VAL A 175 -12.02 -15.28 9.85
C VAL A 175 -12.11 -15.91 11.25
N LYS A 176 -12.37 -17.23 11.35
CA LYS A 176 -12.67 -17.89 12.63
C LYS A 176 -11.46 -18.47 13.36
N LYS A 177 -10.40 -18.79 12.62
CA LYS A 177 -9.21 -19.49 13.14
C LYS A 177 -7.89 -18.82 12.76
N GLY A 178 -7.95 -17.82 11.91
CA GLY A 178 -6.77 -17.16 11.38
C GLY A 178 -6.11 -16.24 12.38
N VAL A 179 -4.81 -16.06 12.17
CA VAL A 179 -3.99 -15.14 12.95
C VAL A 179 -4.05 -13.76 12.30
N ARG A 180 -4.47 -12.77 13.08
CA ARG A 180 -4.42 -11.37 12.65
C ARG A 180 -2.98 -10.88 12.69
N LYS A 181 -2.59 -10.20 11.63
CA LYS A 181 -1.28 -9.62 11.42
C LYS A 181 -1.48 -8.20 10.92
N GLU A 182 -0.57 -7.32 11.33
CA GLU A 182 -0.56 -5.93 10.90
C GLU A 182 0.72 -5.69 10.09
N VAL A 183 0.56 -5.06 8.93
CA VAL A 183 1.66 -4.55 8.12
C VAL A 183 1.59 -3.04 8.10
N GLU A 184 2.71 -2.41 8.42
CA GLU A 184 2.92 -0.98 8.32
C GLU A 184 3.84 -0.72 7.13
N ILE A 185 3.47 0.21 6.27
CA ILE A 185 4.26 0.64 5.11
C ILE A 185 4.52 2.14 5.28
N TYR A 186 5.80 2.48 5.40
CA TYR A 186 6.27 3.85 5.63
C TYR A 186 6.71 4.46 4.31
N PHE A 187 6.24 5.66 3.99
CA PHE A 187 6.50 6.31 2.70
C PHE A 187 6.54 7.83 2.82
N GLY A 188 7.12 8.47 1.81
CA GLY A 188 7.20 9.92 1.75
C GLY A 188 7.95 10.38 0.51
N GLU A 189 8.28 11.66 0.48
CA GLU A 189 9.09 12.29 -0.59
C GLU A 189 10.57 12.32 -0.25
N GLY A 190 11.40 11.94 -1.22
CA GLY A 190 12.85 12.01 -1.12
C GLY A 190 13.47 10.74 -0.55
N ASP A 191 14.47 10.91 0.30
CA ASP A 191 15.21 9.83 0.94
C ASP A 191 14.58 9.46 2.30
N MET A 192 14.83 8.24 2.77
CA MET A 192 14.32 7.77 4.05
C MET A 192 14.84 8.68 5.20
N PRO A 193 13.94 9.22 6.04
CA PRO A 193 14.35 10.05 7.17
C PRO A 193 15.17 9.24 8.18
N GLN A 194 16.23 9.86 8.72
CA GLN A 194 17.10 9.21 9.70
C GLN A 194 16.33 8.80 10.97
N SER A 195 15.38 9.63 11.41
CA SER A 195 14.48 9.39 12.54
C SER A 195 13.69 8.08 12.42
N LEU A 196 13.23 7.76 11.21
CA LEU A 196 12.54 6.51 10.89
C LEU A 196 13.51 5.33 10.93
N GLY A 197 14.71 5.49 10.35
CA GLY A 197 15.79 4.52 10.45
C GLY A 197 16.07 4.13 11.90
N ASP A 198 16.40 5.10 12.75
CA ASP A 198 16.74 4.87 14.15
C ASP A 198 15.61 4.16 14.91
N THR A 199 14.35 4.50 14.65
CA THR A 199 13.18 3.86 15.27
C THR A 199 13.04 2.38 14.87
N LEU A 200 13.27 2.07 13.59
CA LEU A 200 13.17 0.71 13.07
C LEU A 200 14.36 -0.17 13.49
N TYR A 201 15.57 0.41 13.55
CA TYR A 201 16.78 -0.32 13.90
C TYR A 201 16.96 -0.49 15.42
N ALA A 202 16.57 0.50 16.24
CA ALA A 202 16.58 0.36 17.70
C ALA A 202 15.59 -0.70 18.21
N ARG A 203 14.47 -0.91 17.51
CA ARG A 203 13.49 -1.97 17.84
C ARG A 203 14.02 -3.38 17.56
N ASN A 204 14.93 -3.55 16.60
CA ASN A 204 15.47 -4.87 16.21
C ASN A 204 16.69 -5.29 17.03
N ASP A 205 17.56 -4.36 17.43
CA ASP A 205 18.76 -4.68 18.24
C ASP A 205 18.41 -5.16 19.66
N SER A 206 17.24 -4.80 20.19
CA SER A 206 16.77 -5.28 21.50
C SER A 206 16.30 -6.75 21.48
N MET A 207 16.24 -7.41 20.31
CA MET A 207 15.78 -8.81 20.17
C MET A 207 16.89 -9.82 19.84
N VAL A 208 18.14 -9.38 19.67
CA VAL A 208 19.29 -10.26 19.42
C VAL A 208 20.31 -10.16 20.56
N ALA A 209 19.93 -10.66 21.73
CA ALA A 209 20.89 -10.95 22.79
C ALA A 209 20.55 -12.30 23.43
N ALA A 210 20.87 -13.38 22.74
CA ALA A 210 21.10 -14.69 23.35
C ALA A 210 22.56 -15.09 23.08
N PRO A 211 23.32 -15.51 24.12
CA PRO A 211 24.75 -15.74 24.00
C PRO A 211 25.05 -17.00 23.18
N VAL A 212 26.05 -16.88 22.32
CA VAL A 212 26.72 -17.97 21.61
C VAL A 212 27.28 -18.96 22.64
N ILE A 213 26.84 -20.21 22.60
CA ILE A 213 27.53 -21.34 23.25
C ILE A 213 28.16 -22.19 22.13
N ALA A 214 29.47 -22.37 22.24
CA ALA A 214 30.36 -23.09 21.33
C ALA A 214 30.10 -24.62 21.33
N PRO A 215 30.60 -25.37 20.32
CA PRO A 215 30.21 -26.75 20.08
C PRO A 215 31.00 -27.74 20.94
N VAL A 216 30.39 -28.89 21.23
CA VAL A 216 31.02 -30.04 21.89
C VAL A 216 31.08 -31.19 20.88
N GLU A 217 32.31 -31.51 20.45
CA GLU A 217 32.80 -32.81 19.96
C GLU A 217 32.32 -33.95 20.87
N THR A 218 31.97 -35.17 20.48
CA THR A 218 32.57 -36.16 19.55
C THR A 218 31.65 -37.40 19.59
N ALA A 219 31.65 -38.20 18.52
CA ALA A 219 31.94 -39.65 18.61
C ALA A 219 31.71 -40.32 17.25
N GLU A 220 32.80 -40.86 16.73
CA GLU A 220 32.90 -41.71 15.56
C GLU A 220 32.14 -43.03 15.75
N THR A 221 31.58 -43.57 14.66
CA THR A 221 31.72 -45.02 14.40
C THR A 221 31.69 -45.30 12.91
N THR A 222 32.78 -45.87 12.45
CA THR A 222 33.06 -46.43 11.12
C THR A 222 32.21 -47.65 10.79
N THR A 223 31.71 -47.77 9.55
CA THR A 223 31.81 -49.02 8.77
C THR A 223 31.62 -48.76 7.27
N GLU A 224 32.73 -48.94 6.55
CA GLU A 224 32.93 -49.75 5.34
C GLU A 224 31.97 -49.65 4.12
N ALA A 225 32.59 -49.43 2.97
CA ALA A 225 31.99 -49.20 1.66
C ALA A 225 31.65 -50.49 0.90
N ALA A 226 30.60 -50.41 0.05
CA ALA A 226 30.44 -51.23 -1.15
C ALA A 226 29.60 -50.47 -2.20
N PRO A 227 29.75 -50.77 -3.51
CA PRO A 227 29.74 -49.77 -4.56
C PRO A 227 28.38 -49.49 -5.22
N VAL A 228 28.33 -48.30 -5.80
CA VAL A 228 27.29 -47.72 -6.67
C VAL A 228 26.99 -48.63 -7.86
N ALA A 229 25.71 -49.00 -8.02
CA ALA A 229 25.13 -49.42 -9.29
C ALA A 229 24.14 -48.34 -9.75
N VAL A 230 24.51 -47.64 -10.82
CA VAL A 230 23.64 -46.69 -11.53
C VAL A 230 22.61 -47.49 -12.32
N GLN A 231 21.34 -47.46 -11.92
CA GLN A 231 20.22 -47.76 -12.82
C GLN A 231 19.49 -46.46 -13.14
N LYS A 232 19.65 -46.00 -14.38
CA LYS A 232 18.73 -45.08 -15.03
C LYS A 232 17.44 -45.85 -15.30
N THR A 233 16.34 -45.40 -14.70
CA THR A 233 14.99 -45.76 -15.15
C THR A 233 14.23 -44.47 -15.35
N GLU A 234 14.29 -43.93 -16.56
CA GLU A 234 13.33 -42.93 -17.04
C GLU A 234 12.00 -43.64 -17.23
N ALA A 235 11.05 -43.41 -16.33
CA ALA A 235 9.64 -43.72 -16.59
C ALA A 235 9.04 -42.57 -17.41
N PRO A 236 8.39 -42.83 -18.56
CA PRO A 236 7.65 -41.79 -19.27
C PRO A 236 6.44 -41.36 -18.43
N LEU A 237 6.25 -40.05 -18.30
CA LEU A 237 5.05 -39.45 -17.70
C LEU A 237 3.81 -39.85 -18.53
N GLU A 238 3.09 -40.88 -18.10
CA GLU A 238 1.72 -41.12 -18.56
C GLU A 238 0.81 -40.03 -17.98
N VAL A 239 0.46 -39.06 -18.82
CA VAL A 239 -0.63 -38.11 -18.54
C VAL A 239 -1.93 -38.90 -18.58
N THR A 240 -2.52 -39.16 -17.43
CA THR A 240 -3.80 -39.86 -17.35
C THR A 240 -4.92 -38.99 -17.96
N ALA A 241 -5.86 -39.60 -18.68
CA ALA A 241 -6.97 -38.91 -19.36
C ALA A 241 -7.77 -37.87 -18.52
N PRO A 242 -7.92 -38.00 -17.18
CA PRO A 242 -8.54 -36.98 -16.34
C PRO A 242 -7.76 -35.65 -16.27
N ASP A 243 -6.43 -35.69 -16.37
CA ASP A 243 -5.56 -34.50 -16.28
C ASP A 243 -5.54 -33.71 -17.59
N ALA A 244 -5.64 -34.40 -18.73
CA ALA A 244 -5.74 -33.76 -20.04
C ALA A 244 -7.05 -32.97 -20.22
N MET A 245 -8.16 -33.41 -19.62
CA MET A 245 -9.43 -32.65 -19.65
C MET A 245 -9.35 -31.38 -18.78
N LYS A 246 -8.75 -31.44 -17.59
CA LYS A 246 -8.55 -30.26 -16.74
C LYS A 246 -7.68 -29.20 -17.40
N ILE A 247 -6.59 -29.60 -18.05
CA ILE A 247 -5.71 -28.68 -18.78
C ILE A 247 -6.44 -28.03 -19.96
N LYS A 248 -7.32 -28.77 -20.65
CA LYS A 248 -8.10 -28.24 -21.77
C LYS A 248 -9.14 -27.21 -21.31
N ASP A 249 -9.79 -27.47 -20.18
CA ASP A 249 -10.77 -26.54 -19.59
C ASP A 249 -10.11 -25.27 -19.06
N GLU A 250 -8.93 -25.38 -18.43
CA GLU A 250 -8.13 -24.23 -17.99
C GLU A 250 -7.65 -23.38 -19.16
N ASN A 251 -7.19 -24.00 -20.25
CA ASN A 251 -6.79 -23.28 -21.46
C ASN A 251 -7.95 -22.54 -22.11
N ALA A 252 -9.16 -23.13 -22.15
CA ALA A 252 -10.34 -22.46 -22.67
C ALA A 252 -10.74 -21.24 -21.82
N LEU A 253 -10.57 -21.34 -20.49
CA LEU A 253 -10.85 -20.26 -19.55
C LEU A 253 -9.84 -19.10 -19.70
N LEU A 254 -8.55 -19.44 -19.86
CA LEU A 254 -7.49 -18.47 -20.15
C LEU A 254 -7.70 -17.78 -21.50
N GLU A 255 -8.10 -18.50 -22.54
CA GLU A 255 -8.41 -17.90 -23.85
C GLU A 255 -9.62 -16.96 -23.80
N GLN A 256 -10.61 -17.24 -22.96
CA GLN A 256 -11.74 -16.34 -22.74
C GLN A 256 -11.30 -15.08 -21.98
N GLU A 257 -10.45 -15.23 -20.97
CA GLU A 257 -9.92 -14.11 -20.21
C GLU A 257 -9.01 -13.21 -21.07
N ILE A 258 -8.17 -13.79 -21.91
CA ILE A 258 -7.35 -13.06 -22.88
C ILE A 258 -8.22 -12.24 -23.84
N ARG A 259 -9.30 -12.85 -24.37
CA ARG A 259 -10.25 -12.14 -25.25
C ARG A 259 -10.92 -10.97 -24.53
N SER A 260 -11.37 -11.17 -23.30
CA SER A 260 -11.99 -10.11 -22.50
C SER A 260 -11.00 -8.97 -22.18
N LYS A 261 -9.76 -9.30 -21.80
CA LYS A 261 -8.71 -8.30 -21.55
C LYS A 261 -8.35 -7.51 -22.80
N ASN A 262 -8.30 -8.16 -23.97
CA ASN A 262 -8.04 -7.47 -25.24
C ASN A 262 -9.15 -6.49 -25.63
N GLN A 263 -10.43 -6.83 -25.36
CA GLN A 263 -11.54 -5.90 -25.56
C GLN A 263 -11.42 -4.68 -24.64
N LEU A 264 -11.09 -4.89 -23.37
CA LEU A 264 -10.89 -3.79 -22.42
C LEU A 264 -9.75 -2.85 -22.85
N ILE A 265 -8.65 -3.40 -23.37
CA ILE A 265 -7.53 -2.61 -23.90
C ILE A 265 -7.98 -1.76 -25.10
N GLN A 266 -8.82 -2.30 -25.99
CA GLN A 266 -9.37 -1.54 -27.12
C GLN A 266 -10.24 -0.37 -26.63
N GLU A 267 -11.13 -0.61 -25.67
CA GLU A 267 -11.97 0.44 -25.07
C GLU A 267 -11.13 1.53 -24.38
N LEU A 268 -10.07 1.16 -23.66
CA LEU A 268 -9.17 2.11 -23.01
C LEU A 268 -8.40 2.97 -24.03
N ASN A 269 -7.95 2.36 -25.13
CA ASN A 269 -7.27 3.10 -26.21
C ASN A 269 -8.22 4.08 -26.90
N GLU A 270 -9.47 3.69 -27.13
CA GLU A 270 -10.49 4.56 -27.72
C GLU A 270 -10.85 5.73 -26.77
N ARG A 271 -10.97 5.44 -25.46
CA ARG A 271 -11.17 6.48 -24.44
C ARG A 271 -10.01 7.46 -24.36
N ALA A 272 -8.76 6.97 -24.46
CA ALA A 272 -7.58 7.84 -24.51
C ALA A 272 -7.59 8.73 -25.75
N ARG A 273 -8.00 8.20 -26.91
CA ARG A 273 -8.15 8.97 -28.16
C ARG A 273 -9.19 10.08 -28.00
N LEU A 274 -10.38 9.77 -27.50
CA LEU A 274 -11.45 10.74 -27.28
C LEU A 274 -11.05 11.83 -26.27
N LYS A 275 -10.31 11.48 -25.23
CA LYS A 275 -9.80 12.46 -24.25
C LYS A 275 -8.86 13.47 -24.92
N LYS A 276 -7.95 12.99 -25.79
CA LYS A 276 -7.04 13.86 -26.52
C LYS A 276 -7.79 14.80 -27.47
N GLU A 277 -8.81 14.29 -28.18
CA GLU A 277 -9.65 15.09 -29.07
C GLU A 277 -10.43 16.18 -28.31
N LEU A 278 -10.94 15.86 -27.11
CA LEU A 278 -11.57 16.84 -26.21
C LEU A 278 -10.60 17.92 -25.74
N GLU A 279 -9.37 17.56 -25.37
CA GLU A 279 -8.34 18.53 -24.96
C GLU A 279 -7.94 19.46 -26.13
N GLU A 280 -7.88 18.95 -27.35
CA GLU A 280 -7.64 19.75 -28.56
C GLU A 280 -8.82 20.71 -28.84
N LYS A 281 -10.05 20.23 -28.73
CA LYS A 281 -11.25 21.08 -28.89
C LYS A 281 -11.37 22.15 -27.82
N GLN A 282 -11.01 21.85 -26.57
CA GLN A 282 -10.99 22.86 -25.51
C GLN A 282 -9.99 23.98 -25.83
N LYS A 283 -8.80 23.65 -26.32
CA LYS A 283 -7.81 24.65 -26.75
C LYS A 283 -8.32 25.52 -27.90
N GLU A 284 -9.03 24.94 -28.87
CA GLU A 284 -9.66 25.70 -29.96
C GLU A 284 -10.72 26.69 -29.42
N ILE A 285 -11.55 26.26 -28.46
CA ILE A 285 -12.55 27.11 -27.82
C ILE A 285 -11.88 28.26 -27.06
N ASP A 286 -10.85 27.96 -26.27
CA ASP A 286 -10.13 28.98 -25.50
C ASP A 286 -9.47 30.02 -26.41
N ALA A 287 -8.92 29.60 -27.55
CA ALA A 287 -8.34 30.48 -28.57
C ALA A 287 -9.40 31.37 -29.24
N LEU A 288 -10.59 30.84 -29.54
CA LEU A 288 -11.70 31.61 -30.11
C LEU A 288 -12.25 32.62 -29.11
N MET A 289 -12.37 32.24 -27.83
CA MET A 289 -12.80 33.15 -26.75
C MET A 289 -11.84 34.33 -26.56
N LEU A 290 -10.53 34.09 -26.77
CA LEU A 290 -9.51 35.13 -26.76
C LEU A 290 -9.58 36.10 -27.95
N GLN A 291 -10.17 35.68 -29.08
CA GLN A 291 -10.39 36.55 -30.25
C GLN A 291 -11.71 37.33 -30.19
N LEU A 292 -12.66 36.88 -29.37
CA LEU A 292 -13.97 37.51 -29.19
C LEU A 292 -14.01 38.59 -28.10
N ASN A 293 -13.01 38.62 -27.21
CA ASN A 293 -12.80 39.65 -26.18
C ASN A 293 -11.73 40.66 -26.60
#